data_AF-A0A0F0FG58-F1
#
_entry.id   AF-A0A0F0FG58-F1
#
_cell.length_a   1.000
_cell.length_b   1.000
_cell.length_c   1.000
_cell.angle_alpha   90.00
_cell.angle_beta   90.00
_cell.angle_gamma   90.00
#
_symmetry.space_group_name_H-M   'P 1'
#
loop_
_entity.id
_entity.type
_entity.pdbx_description
1 polymer ?
#
loop_
_entity_poly.entity_id
_entity_poly.type
_entity_poly.pdbx_seq_one_letter_code
_entity_poly.pdbx_strand_id
1 'polypeptide(L)' 'MATNDASLPGARSGRRTRWTVSAGIKALRHEAASLRATAQARMTLAGTCVALCDPSDLLQRAAILDRGADVLALTDWT' A
#
# COMPACT_ATOMS: atom_id res chain seq x y z
N MET A 1 -3.89 25.19 -14.73
CA MET A 1 -3.14 24.02 -14.25
C MET A 1 -1.85 24.52 -13.64
N ALA A 2 -1.67 24.38 -12.33
CA ALA A 2 -0.45 24.76 -11.63
C ALA A 2 0.05 23.52 -10.88
N THR A 3 1.06 22.85 -11.44
CA THR A 3 1.74 21.73 -10.79
C THR A 3 2.56 22.29 -9.62
N ASN A 4 2.11 22.04 -8.40
CA ASN A 4 2.80 22.44 -7.18
C ASN A 4 3.98 21.50 -6.92
N ASP A 5 5.02 21.61 -7.76
CA ASP A 5 6.30 20.89 -7.63
C ASP A 5 7.14 21.57 -6.52
N ALA A 6 6.76 21.36 -5.26
CA ALA A 6 7.54 21.83 -4.12
C ALA A 6 8.84 21.00 -4.01
N SER A 7 9.98 21.61 -4.36
CA SER A 7 11.29 21.01 -4.20
C SER A 7 11.70 21.00 -2.72
N LEU A 8 11.82 19.81 -2.12
CA LEU A 8 12.30 19.67 -0.75
C LEU A 8 13.78 20.07 -0.61
N PRO A 9 14.18 20.83 0.43
CA PRO A 9 15.57 21.23 0.64
C PRO A 9 16.44 19.99 0.87
N GLY A 10 17.47 19.81 0.05
CA GLY A 10 18.41 18.66 0.14
C GLY A 10 18.33 17.65 -1.01
N ALA A 11 17.62 17.97 -2.10
CA ALA A 11 17.63 17.15 -3.33
C ALA A 11 18.98 17.25 -4.07
N ARG A 12 19.99 16.50 -3.62
CA ARG A 12 21.15 16.20 -4.48
C ARG A 12 20.64 15.57 -5.78
N SER A 13 21.11 16.12 -6.89
CA SER A 13 20.87 15.68 -8.26
C SER A 13 21.34 14.23 -8.47
N GLY A 14 20.48 13.30 -8.13
CA GLY A 14 20.53 11.91 -8.55
C GLY A 14 19.08 11.50 -8.71
N ARG A 15 18.67 11.12 -9.93
CA ARG A 15 17.31 10.81 -10.38
C ARG A 15 16.44 10.23 -9.26
N ARG A 16 15.80 11.10 -8.47
CA ARG A 16 14.87 10.70 -7.41
C ARG A 16 13.69 10.11 -8.12
N THR A 17 13.36 8.85 -7.83
CA THR A 17 12.09 8.26 -8.25
C THR A 17 10.99 9.21 -7.81
N ARG A 18 10.40 9.95 -8.76
CA ARG A 18 9.37 10.95 -8.47
C ARG A 18 8.22 10.18 -7.81
N TRP A 19 7.97 10.45 -6.54
CA TRP A 19 6.84 9.84 -5.86
C TRP A 19 5.58 10.52 -6.39
N THR A 20 4.85 9.81 -7.25
CA THR A 20 3.58 10.28 -7.80
C THR A 20 2.43 9.67 -7.00
N VAL A 21 1.30 10.37 -6.94
CA VAL A 21 0.07 9.86 -6.31
C VAL A 21 -0.29 8.50 -6.88
N SER A 22 -0.21 8.33 -8.21
CA SER A 22 -0.45 7.05 -8.88
C SER A 22 0.54 5.95 -8.48
N ALA A 23 1.82 6.27 -8.21
CA ALA A 23 2.80 5.32 -7.69
C ALA A 23 2.48 4.91 -6.24
N GLY A 24 2.04 5.86 -5.41
CA GLY A 24 1.56 5.61 -4.05
C GLY A 24 0.34 4.68 -4.02
N ILE A 25 -0.67 4.96 -4.84
CA ILE A 25 -1.87 4.11 -4.99
C ILE A 25 -1.48 2.68 -5.40
N LYS A 26 -0.60 2.53 -6.40
CA LYS A 26 -0.12 1.21 -6.85
C LYS A 26 0.62 0.46 -5.73
N ALA A 27 1.47 1.14 -4.97
CA ALA A 27 2.20 0.54 -3.87
C ALA A 27 1.25 0.03 -2.77
N LEU A 28 0.28 0.85 -2.35
CA LEU A 28 -0.71 0.45 -1.34
C LEU A 28 -1.54 -0.74 -1.77
N ARG A 29 -2.04 -0.75 -3.02
CA ARG A 29 -2.82 -1.87 -3.54
C ARG A 29 -1.99 -3.14 -3.69
N HIS A 30 -0.72 -3.01 -4.07
CA HIS A 30 0.20 -4.15 -4.16
C HIS A 30 0.45 -4.77 -2.78
N GLU A 31 0.69 -3.95 -1.77
CA GLU A 31 0.89 -4.40 -0.40
C GLU A 31 -0.38 -5.05 0.18
N ALA A 32 -1.56 -4.46 -0.06
CA ALA A 32 -2.85 -5.06 0.32
C ALA A 32 -3.06 -6.44 -0.33
N ALA A 33 -2.72 -6.60 -1.61
CA ALA A 33 -2.78 -7.89 -2.30
C ALA A 33 -1.82 -8.93 -1.69
N SER A 34 -0.59 -8.53 -1.36
CA SER A 34 0.39 -9.40 -0.70
C SER A 34 -0.09 -9.88 0.68
N LEU A 35 -0.70 -8.99 1.46
CA LEU A 35 -1.27 -9.34 2.76
C LEU A 35 -2.44 -10.32 2.64
N ARG A 36 -3.31 -10.17 1.64
CA ARG A 36 -4.39 -11.14 1.36
C ARG A 36 -3.86 -12.50 0.94
N ALA A 37 -2.87 -12.53 0.06
CA ALA A 37 -2.24 -13.78 -0.36
C ALA A 37 -1.61 -14.51 0.85
N THR A 38 -0.96 -13.75 1.74
CA THR A 38 -0.39 -14.29 2.98
C THR A 38 -1.47 -14.80 3.93
N ALA A 39 -2.57 -14.05 4.10
CA ALA A 39 -3.71 -14.47 4.92
C ALA A 39 -4.33 -15.77 4.38
N GLN A 40 -4.56 -15.83 3.07
CA GLN A 40 -5.10 -17.02 2.41
C GLN A 40 -4.18 -18.22 2.53
N ALA A 41 -2.87 -18.05 2.32
CA ALA A 41 -1.88 -19.11 2.53
C ALA A 41 -1.91 -19.64 3.97
N ARG A 42 -2.05 -18.74 4.96
CA ARG A 42 -2.17 -19.11 6.38
C ARG A 42 -3.48 -19.82 6.71
N MET A 43 -4.60 -19.40 6.15
CA MET A 43 -5.89 -20.09 6.33
C MET A 43 -5.83 -21.52 5.76
N THR A 44 -5.16 -21.72 4.62
CA THR A 44 -4.92 -23.06 4.06
C THR A 44 -3.98 -23.90 4.94
N LEU A 45 -2.97 -23.29 5.57
CA LEU A 45 -2.01 -23.96 6.47
C LEU A 45 -2.53 -24.16 7.91
N ALA A 46 -3.56 -23.42 8.34
CA ALA A 46 -4.14 -23.55 9.68
C ALA A 46 -4.80 -24.92 9.90
N GLY A 47 -5.05 -25.71 8.85
CA GLY A 47 -5.41 -27.11 8.95
C GLY A 47 -4.28 -28.01 9.50
N THR A 48 -3.04 -27.54 9.56
CA THR A 48 -1.85 -28.34 9.93
C THR A 48 -0.99 -27.77 11.06
N CYS A 49 -1.07 -26.48 11.41
CA CYS A 49 -0.29 -25.91 12.52
C CYS A 49 -0.99 -24.74 13.22
N VAL A 50 -0.87 -24.69 14.56
CA VAL A 50 -1.34 -23.61 15.43
C VAL A 50 -0.70 -22.29 14.98
N ALA A 51 -1.46 -21.44 14.30
CA ALA A 51 -0.97 -20.21 13.72
C ALA A 51 -0.76 -19.12 14.79
N LEU A 52 0.47 -18.62 14.91
CA LEU A 52 0.91 -17.55 15.83
C LEU A 52 0.40 -16.13 15.47
N CYS A 53 -0.41 -15.99 14.42
CA CYS A 53 -1.01 -14.71 14.00
C CYS A 53 -2.35 -14.98 13.33
N ASP A 54 -3.41 -14.33 13.83
CA ASP A 54 -4.76 -14.42 13.27
C ASP A 54 -4.74 -13.91 11.82
N PRO A 55 -5.18 -14.71 10.83
CA PRO A 55 -5.32 -14.24 9.45
C PRO A 55 -6.22 -12.99 9.32
N SER A 56 -7.13 -12.78 10.28
CA SER A 56 -8.00 -11.60 10.36
C SER A 56 -7.21 -10.29 10.47
N ASP A 57 -6.09 -10.28 11.19
CA ASP A 57 -5.24 -9.09 11.34
C ASP A 57 -4.61 -8.68 10.00
N LEU A 58 -4.20 -9.66 9.19
CA LEU A 58 -3.64 -9.41 7.86
C LEU A 58 -4.70 -8.87 6.90
N LEU A 59 -5.93 -9.40 6.99
CA LEU A 59 -7.06 -8.92 6.18
C LEU A 59 -7.47 -7.49 6.59
N GLN A 60 -7.47 -7.18 7.88
CA GLN A 60 -7.75 -5.83 8.37
C GLN A 60 -6.70 -4.83 7.87
N ARG A 61 -5.41 -5.18 7.95
CA ARG A 61 -4.34 -4.35 7.40
C ARG A 61 -4.48 -4.14 5.90
N ALA A 62 -4.80 -5.19 5.13
CA ALA A 62 -5.05 -5.07 3.70
C ALA A 62 -6.22 -4.12 3.39
N ALA A 63 -7.30 -4.17 4.17
CA ALA A 63 -8.45 -3.28 4.01
C ALA A 63 -8.11 -1.81 4.30
N ILE A 64 -7.28 -1.54 5.33
CA ILE A 64 -6.80 -0.19 5.65
C ILE A 64 -5.97 0.37 4.49
N LEU A 65 -5.07 -0.43 3.91
CA LEU A 65 -4.23 0.00 2.80
C LEU A 65 -5.05 0.31 1.54
N ASP A 66 -6.03 -0.53 1.21
CA ASP A 66 -6.94 -0.26 0.09
C ASP A 66 -7.74 1.02 0.32
N ARG A 67 -8.23 1.25 1.54
CA ARG A 67 -8.90 2.51 1.87
C ARG A 67 -7.99 3.72 1.75
N GLY A 68 -6.71 3.59 2.13
CA GLY A 68 -5.71 4.63 1.91
C GLY A 68 -5.47 4.91 0.43
N ALA A 69 -5.45 3.87 -0.40
CA ALA A 69 -5.34 3.99 -1.85
C ALA A 69 -6.55 4.73 -2.46
N ASP A 70 -7.76 4.43 -1.98
CA ASP A 70 -8.98 5.09 -2.44
C ASP A 70 -9.03 6.57 -2.01
N VAL A 71 -8.59 6.89 -0.79
CA VAL A 71 -8.47 8.29 -0.34
C VAL A 71 -7.46 9.04 -1.20
N LEU A 72 -6.30 8.44 -1.49
CA LEU A 72 -5.31 9.06 -2.38
C LEU A 72 -5.85 9.28 -3.80
N ALA A 73 -6.61 8.32 -4.33
CA ALA A 73 -7.27 8.46 -5.63
C ALA A 73 -8.31 9.59 -5.64
N LEU A 74 -9.02 9.81 -4.52
CA LEU A 74 -9.95 10.92 -4.35
C LEU A 74 -9.25 12.28 -4.19
N THR A 75 -7.96 12.31 -3.89
CA THR A 75 -7.17 13.55 -3.83
C THR A 75 -6.45 13.90 -5.14
N ASP A 76 -6.46 12.99 -6.13
CA ASP A 76 -5.78 13.15 -7.43
C ASP A 76 -6.61 13.98 -8.45
N TRP A 77 -7.55 14.81 -7.99
CA TRP A 77 -8.51 15.55 -8.84
C TRP A 77 -8.00 16.93 -9.32
N THR A 78 -6.69 17.15 -9.38
CA THR A 78 -6.09 18.45 -9.78
C THR A 78 -5.12 18.36 -10.95
#